data_AF-A0A7X0PDK0-F1
#
_entry.id   AF-A0A7X0PDK0-F1
#
_cell.length_a   1.000
_cell.length_b   1.000
_cell.length_c   1.000
_cell.angle_alpha   90.00
_cell.angle_beta   90.00
_cell.angle_gamma   90.00
#
_symmetry.space_group_name_H-M   'P 1'
#
loop_
_entity.id
_entity.type
_entity.pdbx_description
1 polymer ?
#
loop_
_entity_poly.entity_id
_entity_poly.type
_entity_poly.pdbx_seq_one_letter_code
_entity_poly.pdbx_strand_id
1 'polypeptide(L)'
;MLLIFLRTCTRAMAVLAVALVPSFGWAFKIVGDVYFDPGSSVLSGEQIDYLDQQKCKAGSEPLKEMVVIGHASPRERNAKDLSLARALAVKEWLVANTGWDANSIHAEGKGARQPVADDATDVGSAKNRRVELESISDGRYRYSPPSPQCRLVRWEAAFLATEGDSAMVVARSLARTGWVRAPTLYRSALQHRRDDLFTRLPHAGIATTRMQRIEIAGMALAFGKFDYFTDWLRREGRVLDVKQRDALLQAACKGEGSAAGRAEVIRLLHAAGAESRTPAGLQCAVAGIDQAQVVDAYLAGGAQRFIDADMVVAAGRSPAVLERLLAWGGNPASRPVQGATLFHTSRLKTVADVQRLLGWGLDINAKGRIFPSSPETTPLREALGYASVEVLDFMKQAGADIGGEEGKELLWETRIIANQLWLLRNGAPLLNAGDAVVSVARQGDVALPVLEALHERGVDLGATDERGMSALGVAIERYAPALVRFLVAQGVSLQVRTWQDAAFRPALEVAEDLSEVVPQLACMSHGPCHAVPFLSVVDPERQRKKNEILRILGAVAS
;
A
#
# COMPACT_ATOMS: atom_id res chain seq x y z
N MET A 1 27.48 -68.64 41.34
CA MET A 1 27.61 -67.18 41.16
C MET A 1 27.52 -66.88 39.65
N LEU A 2 26.47 -67.16 38.89
CA LEU A 2 24.99 -67.13 39.00
C LEU A 2 24.38 -65.74 39.23
N LEU A 3 23.82 -65.19 38.14
CA LEU A 3 22.79 -64.14 38.03
C LEU A 3 23.17 -62.69 38.40
N ILE A 4 23.24 -61.81 37.40
CA ILE A 4 22.47 -60.54 37.25
C ILE A 4 22.77 -60.02 35.83
N PHE A 5 22.04 -60.56 34.85
CA PHE A 5 21.80 -60.00 33.53
C PHE A 5 20.27 -59.94 33.44
N LEU A 6 19.67 -58.74 33.52
CA LEU A 6 18.33 -58.36 33.02
C LEU A 6 17.81 -57.13 33.81
N ARG A 7 17.29 -56.16 33.04
CA ARG A 7 16.51 -54.96 33.42
C ARG A 7 17.31 -53.68 33.70
N THR A 8 17.52 -52.89 32.64
CA THR A 8 17.06 -51.49 32.55
C THR A 8 17.31 -50.99 31.12
N CYS A 9 16.50 -51.50 30.18
CA CYS A 9 16.27 -50.85 28.90
C CYS A 9 15.11 -49.86 29.07
N THR A 10 15.10 -48.78 28.27
CA THR A 10 14.09 -47.70 28.18
C THR A 10 14.21 -46.55 29.20
N ARG A 11 15.19 -45.66 29.02
CA ARG A 11 15.11 -44.21 29.36
C ARG A 11 16.38 -43.43 28.97
N ALA A 12 16.76 -43.45 27.70
CA ALA A 12 17.81 -42.55 27.18
C ALA A 12 17.82 -42.55 25.65
N MET A 13 16.76 -42.09 24.99
CA MET A 13 16.76 -41.71 23.57
C MET A 13 15.46 -40.95 23.26
N ALA A 14 15.40 -39.66 23.60
CA ALA A 14 14.38 -38.72 23.09
C ALA A 14 14.75 -37.24 23.33
N VAL A 15 16.03 -36.90 23.52
CA VAL A 15 16.46 -35.50 23.63
C VAL A 15 17.82 -35.35 22.94
N LEU A 16 17.85 -35.41 21.61
CA LEU A 16 18.91 -34.79 20.79
C LEU A 16 18.57 -34.92 19.29
N ALA A 17 17.74 -34.03 18.75
CA ALA A 17 17.63 -33.82 17.30
C ALA A 17 16.91 -32.50 16.98
N VAL A 18 17.41 -31.36 17.47
CA VAL A 18 17.06 -30.04 16.92
C VAL A 18 18.34 -29.22 16.78
N ALA A 19 19.20 -29.63 15.86
CA ALA A 19 20.25 -28.79 15.31
C ALA A 19 20.67 -29.40 13.97
N LEU A 20 20.63 -28.58 12.91
CA LEU A 20 20.94 -28.89 11.51
C LEU A 20 19.78 -29.44 10.68
N VAL A 21 18.91 -28.54 10.20
CA VAL A 21 18.23 -28.68 8.92
C VAL A 21 18.58 -27.46 8.06
N PRO A 22 19.05 -27.64 6.80
CA PRO A 22 19.37 -26.54 5.91
C PRO A 22 18.09 -25.78 5.52
N SER A 23 18.25 -24.50 5.17
CA SER A 23 17.22 -23.55 4.77
C SER A 23 16.44 -24.01 3.53
N PHE A 24 15.52 -24.96 3.68
CA PHE A 24 14.40 -25.13 2.77
C PHE A 24 13.36 -24.08 3.11
N GLY A 25 12.97 -23.27 2.12
CA GLY A 25 11.91 -22.27 2.25
C GLY A 25 10.57 -22.93 2.51
N TRP A 26 10.29 -23.26 3.77
CA TRP A 26 8.94 -23.55 4.24
C TRP A 26 8.27 -22.23 4.55
N ALA A 27 7.15 -21.95 3.87
CA ALA A 27 6.32 -20.80 4.19
C ALA A 27 5.61 -21.08 5.53
N PHE A 28 6.18 -20.62 6.64
CA PHE A 28 5.45 -20.49 7.90
C PHE A 28 4.42 -19.39 7.74
N LYS A 29 3.14 -19.69 7.93
CA LYS A 29 2.09 -18.67 7.97
C LYS A 29 1.62 -18.51 9.42
N ILE A 30 1.83 -17.31 9.98
CA ILE A 30 1.26 -16.91 11.27
C ILE A 30 -0.25 -16.81 11.09
N VAL A 31 -1.02 -17.71 11.71
CA VAL A 31 -2.49 -17.71 11.69
C VAL A 31 -3.02 -16.89 12.89
N GLY A 32 -2.49 -15.67 13.02
CA GLY A 32 -2.86 -14.62 13.97
C GLY A 32 -2.75 -14.94 15.48
N ASP A 33 -3.02 -13.92 16.30
CA ASP A 33 -2.70 -13.91 17.73
C ASP A 33 -3.94 -14.01 18.62
N VAL A 34 -3.84 -14.80 19.69
CA VAL A 34 -4.87 -14.92 20.75
C VAL A 34 -4.39 -14.21 22.01
N TYR A 35 -5.21 -13.33 22.59
CA TYR A 35 -4.81 -12.45 23.72
C TYR A 35 -5.46 -12.80 25.06
N PHE A 36 -4.77 -12.54 26.16
CA PHE A 36 -5.20 -12.92 27.51
C PHE A 36 -5.19 -11.78 28.53
N ASP A 37 -6.11 -11.88 29.50
CA ASP A 37 -6.15 -11.00 30.65
C ASP A 37 -4.96 -11.25 31.61
N PRO A 38 -4.56 -10.24 32.40
CA PRO A 38 -3.44 -10.37 33.33
C PRO A 38 -3.60 -11.55 34.28
N GLY A 39 -2.59 -12.41 34.39
CA GLY A 39 -2.58 -13.56 35.28
C GLY A 39 -3.55 -14.69 34.89
N SER A 40 -4.20 -14.60 33.72
CA SER A 40 -5.16 -15.60 33.24
C SER A 40 -4.62 -16.40 32.05
N SER A 41 -4.98 -17.69 32.01
CA SER A 41 -4.87 -18.57 30.84
C SER A 41 -6.25 -18.97 30.29
N VAL A 42 -7.33 -18.41 30.84
CA VAL A 42 -8.70 -18.70 30.41
C VAL A 42 -8.99 -17.93 29.12
N LEU A 43 -9.46 -18.64 28.09
CA LEU A 43 -9.93 -18.01 26.86
C LEU A 43 -11.20 -17.22 27.16
N SER A 44 -11.19 -15.92 26.83
CA SER A 44 -12.42 -15.14 26.82
C SER A 44 -13.32 -15.55 25.68
N GLY A 45 -14.61 -15.24 25.77
CA GLY A 45 -15.56 -15.47 24.69
C GLY A 45 -15.08 -14.88 23.36
N GLU A 46 -14.59 -13.64 23.39
CA GLU A 46 -13.99 -12.96 22.23
C GLU A 46 -12.86 -13.76 21.56
N GLN A 47 -11.99 -14.40 22.35
CA GLN A 47 -10.93 -15.25 21.81
C GLN A 47 -11.46 -16.59 21.27
N ILE A 48 -12.49 -17.17 21.90
CA ILE A 48 -13.17 -18.36 21.40
C ILE A 48 -13.80 -18.06 20.04
N ASP A 49 -14.49 -16.93 19.90
CA ASP A 49 -15.11 -16.52 18.66
C ASP A 49 -14.09 -16.24 17.54
N TYR A 50 -12.95 -15.63 17.89
CA TYR A 50 -11.82 -15.47 16.98
C TYR A 50 -11.32 -16.83 16.46
N LEU A 51 -11.12 -17.78 17.37
CA LEU A 51 -10.70 -19.14 17.02
C LEU A 51 -11.76 -19.87 16.17
N ASP A 52 -13.05 -19.70 16.45
CA ASP A 52 -14.15 -20.21 15.62
C ASP A 52 -14.13 -19.61 14.21
N GLN A 53 -13.79 -18.32 14.09
CA GLN A 53 -13.63 -17.69 12.78
C GLN A 53 -12.44 -18.26 12.01
N GLN A 54 -11.31 -18.54 12.68
CA GLN A 54 -10.16 -19.19 12.05
C GLN A 54 -10.47 -20.63 11.64
N LYS A 55 -11.18 -21.39 12.48
CA LYS A 55 -11.71 -22.71 12.13
C LYS A 55 -12.60 -22.65 10.89
N CYS A 56 -13.53 -21.70 10.83
CA CYS A 56 -14.43 -21.56 9.69
C CYS A 56 -13.66 -21.20 8.39
N LYS A 57 -12.60 -20.39 8.48
CA LYS A 57 -11.70 -20.08 7.36
C LYS A 57 -10.87 -21.29 6.92
N ALA A 58 -10.39 -22.10 7.86
CA ALA A 58 -9.64 -23.32 7.57
C ALA A 58 -10.52 -24.41 6.91
N GLY A 59 -11.85 -24.34 7.10
CA GLY A 59 -12.78 -25.26 6.46
C GLY A 59 -12.47 -26.71 6.81
N SER A 60 -12.45 -27.59 5.81
CA SER A 60 -12.12 -29.02 5.98
C SER A 60 -10.64 -29.33 5.67
N GLU A 61 -9.75 -28.33 5.68
CA GLU A 61 -8.35 -28.57 5.35
C GLU A 61 -7.67 -29.45 6.43
N PRO A 62 -6.98 -30.53 6.02
CA PRO A 62 -6.26 -31.38 6.96
C PRO A 62 -5.02 -30.66 7.47
N LEU A 63 -4.90 -30.54 8.79
CA LEU A 63 -3.73 -29.97 9.45
C LEU A 63 -2.56 -30.97 9.43
N LYS A 64 -1.40 -30.57 8.91
CA LYS A 64 -0.17 -31.38 8.95
C LYS A 64 0.53 -31.23 10.30
N GLU A 65 0.90 -30.00 10.64
CA GLU A 65 1.52 -29.66 11.92
C GLU A 65 1.25 -28.19 12.29
N MET A 66 1.06 -27.93 13.58
CA MET A 66 0.87 -26.61 14.16
C MET A 66 1.65 -26.47 15.46
N VAL A 67 2.27 -25.31 15.68
CA VAL A 67 2.89 -24.92 16.94
C VAL A 67 2.12 -23.73 17.52
N VAL A 68 1.70 -23.89 18.77
CA VAL A 68 0.97 -22.92 19.57
C VAL A 68 1.95 -22.34 20.58
N ILE A 69 2.36 -21.10 20.39
CA ILE A 69 3.45 -20.49 21.16
C ILE A 69 2.86 -19.44 22.11
N GLY A 70 2.94 -19.69 23.42
CA GLY A 70 2.47 -18.77 24.44
C GLY A 70 3.54 -17.82 24.94
N HIS A 71 3.13 -16.58 25.18
CA HIS A 71 3.94 -15.50 25.72
C HIS A 71 3.27 -14.88 26.96
N ALA A 72 4.09 -14.27 27.81
CA ALA A 72 3.62 -13.58 29.00
C ALA A 72 4.36 -12.26 29.18
N SER A 73 3.74 -11.31 29.87
CA SER A 73 4.42 -10.06 30.21
C SER A 73 5.40 -10.31 31.36
N PRO A 74 6.59 -9.68 31.38
CA PRO A 74 7.52 -9.70 32.51
C PRO A 74 6.92 -9.14 33.81
N ARG A 75 5.77 -8.44 33.74
CA ARG A 75 5.01 -8.00 34.92
C ARG A 75 4.24 -9.13 35.62
N GLU A 76 4.08 -10.28 34.98
CA GLU A 76 3.31 -11.40 35.51
C GLU A 76 4.22 -12.30 36.37
N ARG A 77 3.88 -12.47 37.65
CA ARG A 77 4.72 -13.20 38.64
C ARG A 77 5.15 -14.60 38.19
N ASN A 78 4.28 -15.30 37.45
CA ASN A 78 4.52 -16.65 36.93
C ASN A 78 4.54 -16.68 35.40
N ALA A 79 5.22 -15.72 34.76
CA ALA A 79 5.24 -15.55 33.31
C ALA A 79 5.58 -16.84 32.53
N LYS A 80 6.52 -17.65 33.05
CA LYS A 80 6.89 -18.94 32.43
C LYS A 80 5.71 -19.91 32.37
N ASP A 81 5.06 -20.16 33.51
CA ASP A 81 3.98 -21.13 33.61
C ASP A 81 2.69 -20.62 32.94
N LEU A 82 2.41 -19.32 33.07
CA LEU A 82 1.27 -18.68 32.39
C LEU A 82 1.39 -18.75 30.87
N SER A 83 2.59 -18.56 30.33
CA SER A 83 2.81 -18.66 28.88
C SER A 83 2.49 -20.06 28.36
N LEU A 84 2.93 -21.11 29.06
CA LEU A 84 2.62 -22.50 28.68
C LEU A 84 1.13 -22.81 28.88
N ALA A 85 0.54 -22.38 30.00
CA ALA A 85 -0.87 -22.61 30.29
C ALA A 85 -1.79 -21.98 29.23
N ARG A 86 -1.45 -20.80 28.71
CA ARG A 86 -2.15 -20.16 27.59
C ARG A 86 -2.05 -20.94 26.29
N ALA A 87 -0.85 -21.42 25.95
CA ALA A 87 -0.64 -22.24 24.77
C ALA A 87 -1.45 -23.56 24.85
N LEU A 88 -1.48 -24.18 26.02
CA LEU A 88 -2.28 -25.37 26.27
C LEU A 88 -3.78 -25.09 26.17
N ALA A 89 -4.28 -23.99 26.73
CA ALA A 89 -5.70 -23.63 26.63
C ALA A 89 -6.15 -23.45 25.17
N VAL A 90 -5.31 -22.83 24.33
CA VAL A 90 -5.59 -22.70 22.89
C VAL A 90 -5.52 -24.05 22.18
N LYS A 91 -4.50 -24.88 22.48
CA LYS A 91 -4.39 -26.24 21.93
C LYS A 91 -5.63 -27.08 22.28
N GLU A 92 -6.05 -27.11 23.54
CA GLU A 92 -7.22 -27.85 24.02
C GLU A 92 -8.48 -27.42 23.28
N TRP A 93 -8.66 -26.11 23.11
CA TRP A 93 -9.77 -25.57 22.35
C TRP A 93 -9.73 -26.04 20.88
N LEU A 94 -8.58 -25.97 20.22
CA LEU A 94 -8.42 -26.38 18.82
C LEU A 94 -8.77 -27.86 18.64
N VAL A 95 -8.22 -28.75 19.48
CA VAL A 95 -8.49 -30.19 19.44
C VAL A 95 -9.99 -30.47 19.64
N ALA A 96 -10.62 -29.83 20.63
CA ALA A 96 -12.02 -30.06 20.94
C ALA A 96 -12.99 -29.59 19.84
N ASN A 97 -12.61 -28.58 19.05
CA ASN A 97 -13.53 -27.89 18.16
C ASN A 97 -13.24 -28.08 16.66
N THR A 98 -12.02 -28.43 16.24
CA THR A 98 -11.66 -28.51 14.81
C THR A 98 -11.66 -29.94 14.25
N GLY A 99 -11.58 -30.95 15.12
CA GLY A 99 -11.35 -32.34 14.71
C GLY A 99 -9.92 -32.64 14.25
N TRP A 100 -8.99 -31.69 14.40
CA TRP A 100 -7.57 -31.90 14.14
C TRP A 100 -6.95 -32.85 15.17
N ASP A 101 -6.01 -33.68 14.71
CA ASP A 101 -5.30 -34.61 15.59
C ASP A 101 -4.48 -33.84 16.63
N ALA A 102 -4.64 -34.20 17.91
CA ALA A 102 -3.91 -33.61 19.02
C ALA A 102 -2.39 -33.81 18.90
N ASN A 103 -1.95 -34.84 18.15
CA ASN A 103 -0.54 -35.09 17.87
C ASN A 103 0.05 -34.14 16.84
N SER A 104 -0.77 -33.52 16.00
CA SER A 104 -0.36 -32.52 15.00
C SER A 104 -0.33 -31.09 15.56
N ILE A 105 -0.66 -30.89 16.85
CA ILE A 105 -0.66 -29.58 17.50
C ILE A 105 0.30 -29.61 18.69
N HIS A 106 1.36 -28.82 18.63
CA HIS A 106 2.38 -28.69 19.67
C HIS A 106 2.17 -27.40 20.45
N ALA A 107 2.39 -27.40 21.77
CA ALA A 107 2.25 -26.21 22.60
C ALA A 107 3.59 -25.89 23.29
N GLU A 108 4.03 -24.64 23.21
CA GLU A 108 5.27 -24.17 23.82
C GLU A 108 5.03 -22.89 24.62
N GLY A 109 5.65 -22.77 25.81
CA GLY A 109 5.67 -21.53 26.59
C GLY A 109 7.03 -20.84 26.52
N LYS A 110 7.09 -19.62 25.96
CA LYS A 110 8.32 -18.82 25.85
C LYS A 110 8.53 -17.87 27.04
N GLY A 111 7.58 -17.75 27.96
CA GLY A 111 7.59 -16.78 29.05
C GLY A 111 7.67 -15.34 28.53
N ALA A 112 8.39 -14.49 29.25
CA ALA A 112 8.60 -13.07 28.90
C ALA A 112 9.80 -12.81 27.98
N ARG A 113 10.34 -13.84 27.31
CA ARG A 113 11.64 -13.77 26.60
C ARG A 113 11.57 -13.09 25.23
N GLN A 114 10.39 -12.90 24.68
CA GLN A 114 10.15 -12.35 23.35
C GLN A 114 9.02 -11.30 23.39
N PRO A 115 9.27 -10.12 23.99
CA PRO A 115 8.30 -9.02 24.02
C PRO A 115 8.17 -8.38 22.63
N VAL A 116 6.93 -8.08 22.22
CA VAL A 116 6.61 -7.39 20.95
C VAL A 116 6.25 -5.93 21.16
N ALA A 117 6.13 -5.49 22.42
CA ALA A 117 5.84 -4.12 22.80
C ALA A 117 6.48 -3.76 24.15
N ASP A 118 6.53 -2.46 24.45
CA ASP A 118 7.12 -1.94 25.69
C ASP A 118 6.26 -2.25 26.92
N ASP A 119 6.77 -3.13 27.78
CA ASP A 119 6.18 -3.49 29.07
C ASP A 119 6.23 -2.37 30.11
N ALA A 120 6.80 -1.20 29.85
CA ALA A 120 6.63 -0.02 30.71
C ALA A 120 5.22 0.58 30.61
N THR A 121 4.43 0.16 29.61
CA THR A 121 3.04 0.58 29.44
C THR A 121 2.07 -0.59 29.62
N ASP A 122 0.87 -0.32 30.14
CA ASP A 122 -0.17 -1.35 30.27
C ASP A 122 -0.62 -1.89 28.90
N VAL A 123 -0.62 -1.04 27.88
CA VAL A 123 -0.94 -1.39 26.48
C VAL A 123 0.11 -2.33 25.90
N GLY A 124 1.40 -2.02 26.07
CA GLY A 124 2.48 -2.90 25.61
C GLY A 124 2.51 -4.21 26.38
N SER A 125 2.29 -4.17 27.70
CA SER A 125 2.13 -5.38 28.52
C SER A 125 0.95 -6.24 28.04
N ALA A 126 -0.16 -5.65 27.59
CA ALA A 126 -1.28 -6.39 27.02
C ALA A 126 -0.94 -7.11 25.72
N LYS A 127 -0.17 -6.47 24.83
CA LYS A 127 0.32 -7.10 23.60
C LYS A 127 1.28 -8.28 23.88
N ASN A 128 1.97 -8.26 25.01
CA ASN A 128 2.89 -9.32 25.41
C ASN A 128 2.21 -10.52 26.09
N ARG A 129 0.91 -10.44 26.40
CA ARG A 129 0.08 -11.55 26.91
C ARG A 129 -0.69 -12.20 25.76
N ARG A 130 0.02 -12.95 24.92
CA ARG A 130 -0.51 -13.51 23.67
C ARG A 130 -0.13 -14.97 23.46
N VAL A 131 -0.83 -15.63 22.56
CA VAL A 131 -0.47 -16.90 21.94
C VAL A 131 -0.41 -16.70 20.43
N GLU A 132 0.68 -17.14 19.82
CA GLU A 132 0.89 -17.14 18.37
C GLU A 132 0.61 -18.54 17.82
N LEU A 133 0.01 -18.60 16.63
CA LEU A 133 -0.30 -19.85 15.94
C LEU A 133 0.54 -19.95 14.66
N GLU A 134 1.41 -20.96 14.61
CA GLU A 134 2.25 -21.25 13.45
C GLU A 134 1.83 -22.59 12.85
N SER A 135 1.50 -22.64 11.55
CA SER A 135 1.16 -23.89 10.88
C SER A 135 2.05 -24.17 9.68
N ILE A 136 2.25 -25.47 9.42
CA ILE A 136 2.94 -25.98 8.22
C ILE A 136 1.87 -26.51 7.27
N SER A 137 1.71 -25.87 6.11
CA SER A 137 0.84 -26.31 5.02
C SER A 137 1.65 -26.59 3.76
N ASP A 138 1.31 -27.63 2.98
CA ASP A 138 1.91 -27.83 1.66
C ASP A 138 1.54 -26.63 0.77
N GLY A 139 2.54 -25.95 0.20
CA GLY A 139 2.46 -24.60 -0.41
C GLY A 139 1.58 -24.42 -1.66
N ARG A 140 0.52 -25.20 -1.85
CA ARG A 140 -0.55 -24.93 -2.82
C ARG A 140 -1.66 -24.11 -2.14
N TYR A 141 -1.34 -22.87 -1.81
CA TYR A 141 -2.31 -21.92 -1.26
C TYR A 141 -3.36 -21.56 -2.33
N ARG A 142 -4.42 -22.37 -2.48
CA ARG A 142 -5.63 -21.92 -3.20
C ARG A 142 -6.38 -21.05 -2.23
N TYR A 143 -6.27 -19.73 -2.39
CA TYR A 143 -7.13 -18.79 -1.68
C TYR A 143 -8.59 -19.09 -2.03
N SER A 144 -9.27 -19.84 -1.16
CA SER A 144 -10.73 -19.90 -1.16
C SER A 144 -11.20 -18.73 -0.32
N PRO A 145 -11.96 -17.77 -0.86
CA PRO A 145 -12.55 -16.73 -0.03
C PRO A 145 -13.40 -17.42 1.05
N PRO A 146 -13.32 -16.99 2.32
CA PRO A 146 -14.13 -17.57 3.37
C PRO A 146 -15.60 -17.48 2.96
N SER A 147 -16.37 -18.55 3.21
CA SER A 147 -17.79 -18.53 2.93
C SER A 147 -18.44 -17.30 3.59
N PRO A 148 -19.46 -16.65 2.98
CA PRO A 148 -20.16 -15.52 3.60
C PRO A 148 -20.69 -15.82 5.02
N GLN A 149 -20.86 -17.10 5.32
CA GLN A 149 -21.33 -17.66 6.58
C GLN A 149 -20.27 -17.56 7.70
N CYS A 150 -18.99 -17.48 7.35
CA CYS A 150 -17.86 -17.36 8.29
C CYS A 150 -17.55 -15.92 8.71
N ARG A 151 -18.29 -14.93 8.22
CA ARG A 151 -17.90 -13.51 8.33
C ARG A 151 -18.27 -12.86 9.66
N LEU A 152 -19.28 -13.36 10.37
CA LEU A 152 -19.76 -12.76 11.61
C LEU A 152 -19.53 -13.69 12.80
N VAL A 153 -18.86 -13.16 13.81
CA VAL A 153 -18.82 -13.76 15.14
C VAL A 153 -20.25 -13.82 15.70
N ARG A 154 -20.65 -14.93 16.35
CA ARG A 154 -22.05 -15.18 16.74
C ARG A 154 -22.64 -14.09 17.63
N TRP A 155 -21.90 -13.59 18.62
CA TRP A 155 -22.39 -12.49 19.45
C TRP A 155 -22.40 -11.16 18.71
N GLU A 156 -21.45 -10.94 17.79
CA GLU A 156 -21.34 -9.68 17.05
C GLU A 156 -22.53 -9.54 16.09
N ALA A 157 -22.88 -10.62 15.37
CA ALA A 157 -24.09 -10.67 14.56
C ALA A 157 -25.34 -10.34 15.39
N ALA A 158 -25.48 -10.96 16.58
CA ALA A 158 -26.63 -10.72 17.45
C ALA A 158 -26.67 -9.27 17.97
N PHE A 159 -25.53 -8.74 18.42
CA PHE A 159 -25.41 -7.36 18.89
C PHE A 159 -25.74 -6.36 17.79
N LEU A 160 -25.15 -6.53 16.60
CA LEU A 160 -25.37 -5.64 15.45
C LEU A 160 -26.75 -5.80 14.84
N ALA A 161 -27.39 -6.97 14.89
CA ALA A 161 -28.76 -7.13 14.39
C ALA A 161 -29.81 -6.54 15.33
N THR A 162 -29.46 -6.29 16.60
CA THR A 162 -30.40 -5.78 17.60
C THR A 162 -30.42 -4.25 17.58
N GLU A 163 -31.61 -3.67 17.80
CA GLU A 163 -31.80 -2.22 17.85
C GLU A 163 -32.10 -1.72 19.27
N GLY A 164 -31.84 -0.43 19.49
CA GLY A 164 -32.29 0.31 20.67
C GLY A 164 -31.85 -0.30 22.01
N ASP A 165 -32.78 -0.34 22.97
CA ASP A 165 -32.50 -0.76 24.34
C ASP A 165 -32.21 -2.27 24.45
N SER A 166 -32.80 -3.07 23.57
CA SER A 166 -32.54 -4.51 23.48
C SER A 166 -31.07 -4.78 23.18
N ALA A 167 -30.45 -3.97 22.30
CA ALA A 167 -29.03 -4.11 21.99
C ALA A 167 -28.15 -3.81 23.22
N MET A 168 -28.59 -2.87 24.07
CA MET A 168 -27.88 -2.52 25.30
C MET A 168 -27.99 -3.63 26.36
N VAL A 169 -29.11 -4.36 26.41
CA VAL A 169 -29.25 -5.55 27.25
C VAL A 169 -28.27 -6.64 26.82
N VAL A 170 -28.17 -6.90 25.52
CA VAL A 170 -27.22 -7.87 24.94
C VAL A 170 -25.77 -7.45 25.27
N ALA A 171 -25.41 -6.21 24.96
CA ALA A 171 -24.09 -5.66 25.22
C ALA A 171 -23.70 -5.75 26.71
N ARG A 172 -24.62 -5.39 27.61
CA ARG A 172 -24.43 -5.47 29.06
C ARG A 172 -24.25 -6.92 29.53
N SER A 173 -25.03 -7.85 29.00
CA SER A 173 -24.91 -9.28 29.31
C SER A 173 -23.53 -9.80 28.90
N LEU A 174 -23.12 -9.57 27.65
CA LEU A 174 -21.82 -9.97 27.11
C LEU A 174 -20.64 -9.39 27.90
N ALA A 175 -20.74 -8.14 28.33
CA ALA A 175 -19.68 -7.50 29.11
C ALA A 175 -19.63 -8.02 30.57
N ARG A 176 -20.78 -8.24 31.21
CA ARG A 176 -20.84 -8.70 32.61
C ARG A 176 -20.38 -10.14 32.79
N THR A 177 -20.65 -11.00 31.82
CA THR A 177 -20.17 -12.39 31.84
C THR A 177 -18.68 -12.50 31.52
N GLY A 178 -18.01 -11.39 31.17
CA GLY A 178 -16.63 -11.40 30.70
C GLY A 178 -16.48 -12.01 29.31
N TRP A 179 -17.58 -12.26 28.60
CA TRP A 179 -17.56 -12.85 27.26
C TRP A 179 -16.95 -11.87 26.25
N VAL A 180 -17.33 -10.59 26.31
CA VAL A 180 -16.83 -9.54 25.41
C VAL A 180 -16.33 -8.36 26.24
N ARG A 181 -15.12 -7.87 25.95
CA ARG A 181 -14.62 -6.66 26.58
C ARG A 181 -15.43 -5.43 26.15
N ALA A 182 -15.63 -4.48 27.06
CA ALA A 182 -16.37 -3.26 26.74
C ALA A 182 -15.82 -2.52 25.50
N PRO A 183 -14.51 -2.24 25.34
CA PRO A 183 -13.99 -1.61 24.12
C PRO A 183 -14.30 -2.35 22.82
N THR A 184 -14.40 -3.68 22.85
CA THR A 184 -14.70 -4.50 21.67
C THR A 184 -16.12 -4.21 21.14
N LEU A 185 -17.09 -3.96 22.02
CA LEU A 185 -18.45 -3.54 21.63
C LEU A 185 -18.44 -2.18 20.92
N TYR A 186 -17.67 -1.21 21.43
CA TYR A 186 -17.51 0.10 20.78
C TYR A 186 -16.82 -0.03 19.43
N ARG A 187 -15.75 -0.85 19.34
CA ARG A 187 -15.02 -1.11 18.09
C ARG A 187 -15.95 -1.69 17.03
N SER A 188 -16.74 -2.71 17.40
CA SER A 188 -17.69 -3.36 16.51
C SER A 188 -18.73 -2.38 15.99
N ALA A 189 -19.33 -1.56 16.87
CA ALA A 189 -20.28 -0.52 16.46
C ALA A 189 -19.66 0.48 15.48
N LEU A 190 -18.44 0.95 15.75
CA LEU A 190 -17.73 1.90 14.87
C LEU A 190 -17.37 1.31 13.50
N GLN A 191 -16.81 0.10 13.47
CA GLN A 191 -16.43 -0.58 12.22
C GLN A 191 -17.63 -0.84 11.31
N HIS A 192 -18.81 -1.09 11.89
CA HIS A 192 -20.05 -1.34 11.16
C HIS A 192 -20.92 -0.09 10.97
N ARG A 193 -20.40 1.11 11.26
CA ARG A 193 -21.12 2.39 11.09
C ARG A 193 -22.43 2.47 11.90
N ARG A 194 -22.53 1.73 13.00
CA ARG A 194 -23.69 1.74 13.91
C ARG A 194 -23.53 2.82 14.98
N ASP A 195 -23.66 4.06 14.54
CA ASP A 195 -23.54 5.27 15.38
C ASP A 195 -24.62 5.31 16.48
N ASP A 196 -25.79 4.76 16.19
CA ASP A 196 -26.89 4.57 17.13
C ASP A 196 -26.51 3.65 18.30
N LEU A 197 -25.74 2.59 18.04
CA LEU A 197 -25.23 1.70 19.09
C LEU A 197 -24.09 2.38 19.84
N PHE A 198 -23.15 3.00 19.12
CA PHE A 198 -22.00 3.67 19.73
C PHE A 198 -22.41 4.77 20.72
N THR A 199 -23.40 5.59 20.37
CA THR A 199 -23.90 6.68 21.23
C THR A 199 -24.69 6.19 22.44
N ARG A 200 -25.30 4.99 22.38
CA ARG A 200 -26.04 4.40 23.50
C ARG A 200 -25.17 3.61 24.47
N LEU A 201 -24.07 3.01 24.03
CA LEU A 201 -23.17 2.19 24.85
C LEU A 201 -22.71 2.86 26.18
N PRO A 202 -22.44 4.17 26.25
CA PRO A 202 -22.12 4.85 27.51
C PRO A 202 -23.22 4.77 28.56
N HIS A 203 -24.49 4.65 28.13
CA HIS A 203 -25.67 4.55 28.98
C HIS A 203 -26.10 3.10 29.22
N ALA A 204 -25.39 2.13 28.65
CA ALA A 204 -25.71 0.72 28.77
C ALA A 204 -25.41 0.14 30.17
N GLY A 205 -24.88 0.91 31.13
CA GLY A 205 -24.56 0.41 32.47
C GLY A 205 -23.44 -0.64 32.48
N ILE A 206 -22.54 -0.58 31.49
CA ILE A 206 -21.33 -1.39 31.39
C ILE A 206 -20.23 -0.67 32.16
N ALA A 207 -19.69 -1.31 33.19
CA ALA A 207 -18.56 -0.76 33.93
C ALA A 207 -17.30 -0.75 33.04
N THR A 208 -16.65 0.41 32.93
CA THR A 208 -15.40 0.57 32.17
C THR A 208 -14.28 1.07 33.08
N THR A 209 -13.10 0.47 32.95
CA THR A 209 -11.90 0.97 33.61
C THR A 209 -11.41 2.25 32.94
N ARG A 210 -10.56 3.02 33.62
CA ARG A 210 -9.94 4.23 33.05
C ARG A 210 -9.21 3.93 31.73
N MET A 211 -8.47 2.82 31.68
CA MET A 211 -7.74 2.42 30.47
C MET A 211 -8.67 2.05 29.32
N GLN A 212 -9.79 1.37 29.60
CA GLN A 212 -10.80 1.06 28.59
C GLN A 212 -11.43 2.34 28.03
N ARG A 213 -11.67 3.36 28.87
CA ARG A 213 -12.22 4.65 28.40
C ARG A 213 -11.23 5.41 27.52
N ILE A 214 -9.93 5.38 27.83
CA ILE A 214 -8.88 5.93 26.95
C ILE A 214 -8.86 5.17 25.60
N GLU A 215 -8.94 3.83 25.62
CA GLU A 215 -9.00 3.01 24.40
C GLU A 215 -10.23 3.36 23.54
N ILE A 216 -11.40 3.49 24.16
CA ILE A 216 -12.65 3.87 23.50
C ILE A 216 -12.54 5.27 22.90
N ALA A 217 -11.98 6.24 23.64
CA ALA A 217 -11.75 7.59 23.13
C ALA A 217 -10.79 7.59 21.94
N GLY A 218 -9.69 6.82 22.00
CA GLY A 218 -8.78 6.66 20.86
C GLY A 218 -9.47 6.11 19.61
N MET A 219 -10.37 5.12 19.77
CA MET A 219 -11.20 4.63 18.66
C MET A 219 -12.18 5.69 18.16
N ALA A 220 -12.86 6.40 19.07
CA ALA A 220 -13.78 7.47 18.72
C ALA A 220 -13.08 8.54 17.86
N LEU A 221 -11.87 8.95 18.24
CA LEU A 221 -11.02 9.86 17.49
C LEU A 221 -10.69 9.31 16.09
N ALA A 222 -10.25 8.06 16.00
CA ALA A 222 -9.88 7.42 14.73
C ALA A 222 -11.06 7.30 13.75
N PHE A 223 -12.29 7.12 14.26
CA PHE A 223 -13.52 7.02 13.46
C PHE A 223 -14.27 8.37 13.33
N GLY A 224 -13.62 9.49 13.65
CA GLY A 224 -14.18 10.82 13.45
C GLY A 224 -15.36 11.18 14.37
N LYS A 225 -15.51 10.50 15.52
CA LYS A 225 -16.53 10.81 16.55
C LYS A 225 -16.05 11.94 17.46
N PHE A 226 -15.81 13.11 16.87
CA PHE A 226 -15.16 14.24 17.53
C PHE A 226 -15.96 14.79 18.72
N ASP A 227 -17.29 14.80 18.66
CA ASP A 227 -18.13 15.26 19.78
C ASP A 227 -17.95 14.37 21.02
N TYR A 228 -18.06 13.06 20.82
CA TYR A 228 -17.80 12.08 21.88
C TYR A 228 -16.39 12.24 22.46
N PHE A 229 -15.38 12.35 21.59
CA PHE A 229 -14.00 12.50 22.01
C PHE A 229 -13.79 13.79 22.81
N THR A 230 -14.36 14.90 22.36
CA THR A 230 -14.25 16.21 22.99
C THR A 230 -14.88 16.22 24.38
N ASP A 231 -16.08 15.64 24.52
CA ASP A 231 -16.75 15.54 25.81
C ASP A 231 -16.00 14.61 26.78
N TRP A 232 -15.45 13.50 26.27
CA TRP A 232 -14.57 12.65 27.05
C TRP A 232 -13.30 13.40 27.49
N LEU A 233 -12.64 14.12 26.59
CA LEU A 233 -11.41 14.86 26.86
C LEU A 233 -11.63 15.96 27.91
N ARG A 234 -12.77 16.65 27.89
CA ARG A 234 -13.11 17.65 28.93
C ARG A 234 -13.23 17.03 30.32
N ARG A 235 -13.77 15.81 30.42
CA ARG A 235 -13.98 15.10 31.70
C ARG A 235 -12.71 14.44 32.22
N GLU A 236 -11.94 13.77 31.35
CA GLU A 236 -10.83 12.92 31.75
C GLU A 236 -9.45 13.46 31.35
N GLY A 237 -9.38 14.46 30.47
CA GLY A 237 -8.13 14.96 29.87
C GLY A 237 -7.12 15.49 30.88
N ARG A 238 -7.58 16.08 32.00
CA ARG A 238 -6.70 16.56 33.08
C ARG A 238 -6.01 15.44 33.85
N VAL A 239 -6.60 14.24 33.84
CA VAL A 239 -6.08 13.10 34.59
C VAL A 239 -5.02 12.35 33.77
N LEU A 240 -5.01 12.54 32.44
CA LEU A 240 -4.07 11.89 31.54
C LEU A 240 -2.63 12.30 31.85
N ASP A 241 -1.74 11.31 31.87
CA ASP A 241 -0.31 11.61 31.91
C ASP A 241 0.16 12.20 30.57
N VAL A 242 1.40 12.66 30.53
CA VAL A 242 1.95 13.30 29.32
C VAL A 242 2.08 12.31 28.17
N LYS A 243 2.52 11.07 28.42
CA LYS A 243 2.66 10.06 27.37
C LYS A 243 1.31 9.72 26.72
N GLN A 244 0.25 9.65 27.53
CA GLN A 244 -1.12 9.41 27.07
C GLN A 244 -1.62 10.55 26.19
N ARG A 245 -1.41 11.80 26.60
CA ARG A 245 -1.77 12.99 25.81
C ARG A 245 -1.02 13.05 24.49
N ASP A 246 0.28 12.79 24.50
CA ASP A 246 1.12 12.81 23.30
C ASP A 246 0.73 11.70 22.30
N ALA A 247 0.37 10.52 22.80
CA ALA A 247 -0.12 9.42 21.96
C ALA A 247 -1.46 9.78 21.27
N LEU A 248 -2.38 10.43 21.99
CA LEU A 248 -3.64 10.91 21.41
C LEU A 248 -3.40 12.02 20.39
N LEU A 249 -2.46 12.94 20.69
CA LEU A 249 -2.07 13.99 19.77
C LEU A 249 -1.52 13.40 18.46
N GLN A 250 -0.59 12.45 18.52
CA GLN A 250 -0.06 11.78 17.33
C GLN A 250 -1.16 11.02 16.55
N ALA A 251 -2.11 10.39 17.25
CA ALA A 251 -3.22 9.70 16.63
C ALA A 251 -4.21 10.66 15.95
N ALA A 252 -4.37 11.89 16.46
CA ALA A 252 -5.36 12.86 15.97
C ALA A 252 -5.15 13.32 14.52
N CYS A 253 -3.93 13.18 13.98
CA CYS A 253 -3.71 13.40 12.54
C CYS A 253 -4.39 12.32 11.68
N LYS A 254 -4.40 11.08 12.18
CA LYS A 254 -4.87 9.90 11.45
C LYS A 254 -6.34 9.64 11.76
N GLY A 255 -7.04 9.04 10.81
CA GLY A 255 -8.43 8.65 10.97
C GLY A 255 -9.39 9.45 10.11
N GLU A 256 -10.66 9.18 10.33
CA GLU A 256 -11.76 9.67 9.51
C GLU A 256 -12.19 11.09 9.90
N GLY A 257 -13.24 11.58 9.26
CA GLY A 257 -13.82 12.90 9.51
C GLY A 257 -13.13 14.03 8.75
N SER A 258 -13.57 15.26 9.01
CA SER A 258 -13.06 16.47 8.35
C SER A 258 -11.72 16.93 8.94
N ALA A 259 -10.90 17.58 8.12
CA ALA A 259 -9.66 18.22 8.57
C ALA A 259 -9.92 19.27 9.67
N ALA A 260 -11.03 20.00 9.55
CA ALA A 260 -11.46 20.98 10.56
C ALA A 260 -11.74 20.33 11.93
N GLY A 261 -12.45 19.20 11.95
CA GLY A 261 -12.74 18.48 13.18
C GLY A 261 -11.48 17.93 13.85
N ARG A 262 -10.56 17.35 13.05
CA ARG A 262 -9.25 16.90 13.57
C ARG A 262 -8.42 18.06 14.10
N ALA A 263 -8.36 19.18 13.38
CA ALA A 263 -7.66 20.38 13.82
C ALA A 263 -8.19 20.91 15.15
N GLU A 264 -9.51 20.90 15.34
CA GLU A 264 -10.11 21.32 16.61
C GLU A 264 -9.76 20.38 17.76
N VAL A 265 -9.81 19.06 17.54
CA VAL A 265 -9.35 18.10 18.54
C VAL A 265 -7.89 18.31 18.92
N ILE A 266 -7.02 18.59 17.96
CA ILE A 266 -5.60 18.88 18.21
C ILE A 266 -5.44 20.13 19.08
N ARG A 267 -6.18 21.21 18.79
CA ARG A 267 -6.17 22.42 19.63
C ARG A 267 -6.64 22.13 21.06
N LEU A 268 -7.69 21.33 21.22
CA LEU A 268 -8.17 20.93 22.54
C LEU A 268 -7.15 20.07 23.30
N LEU A 269 -6.44 19.18 22.62
CA LEU A 269 -5.35 18.40 23.22
C LEU A 269 -4.20 19.30 23.67
N HIS A 270 -3.80 20.28 22.86
CA HIS A 270 -2.82 21.29 23.26
C HIS A 270 -3.30 22.13 24.45
N ALA A 271 -4.56 22.59 24.46
CA ALA A 271 -5.15 23.30 25.59
C ALA A 271 -5.22 22.42 26.87
N ALA A 272 -5.33 21.10 26.70
CA ALA A 272 -5.21 20.13 27.78
C ALA A 272 -3.76 19.81 28.17
N GLY A 273 -2.75 20.49 27.60
CA GLY A 273 -1.33 20.35 27.93
C GLY A 273 -0.59 19.24 27.16
N ALA A 274 -1.12 18.77 26.03
CA ALA A 274 -0.38 17.90 25.11
C ALA A 274 0.66 18.73 24.34
N GLU A 275 1.87 18.19 24.17
CA GLU A 275 2.93 18.86 23.42
C GLU A 275 3.42 17.98 22.27
N SER A 276 3.69 18.57 21.11
CA SER A 276 4.34 17.84 20.02
C SER A 276 5.79 17.57 20.39
N ARG A 277 6.10 16.39 20.92
CA ARG A 277 7.48 16.01 21.31
C ARG A 277 8.30 15.41 20.17
N THR A 278 7.63 14.95 19.12
CA THR A 278 8.23 14.32 17.95
C THR A 278 7.68 14.96 16.67
N PRO A 279 8.40 14.84 15.54
CA PRO A 279 7.91 15.32 14.25
C PRO A 279 6.68 14.55 13.74
N ALA A 280 6.36 13.39 14.30
CA ALA A 280 5.42 12.43 13.69
C ALA A 280 4.02 12.97 13.44
N GLY A 281 3.50 13.84 14.32
CA GLY A 281 2.18 14.47 14.15
C GLY A 281 2.15 15.43 12.96
N LEU A 282 3.12 16.36 12.91
CA LEU A 282 3.26 17.30 11.81
C LEU A 282 3.58 16.59 10.48
N GLN A 283 4.50 15.62 10.51
CA GLN A 283 4.87 14.82 9.34
C GLN A 283 3.65 14.08 8.75
N CYS A 284 2.80 13.52 9.61
CA CYS A 284 1.55 12.90 9.19
C CYS A 284 0.63 13.92 8.51
N ALA A 285 0.50 15.13 9.06
CA ALA A 285 -0.35 16.17 8.51
C ALA A 285 0.14 16.64 7.13
N VAL A 286 1.46 16.81 6.99
CA VAL A 286 2.12 17.21 5.73
C VAL A 286 1.96 16.17 4.61
N ALA A 287 1.86 14.89 4.94
CA ALA A 287 1.68 13.83 3.96
C ALA A 287 0.29 13.85 3.28
N GLY A 288 -0.71 14.57 3.84
CA GLY A 288 -2.06 14.65 3.30
C GLY A 288 -2.29 15.85 2.38
N ILE A 289 -3.21 15.71 1.42
CA ILE A 289 -3.49 16.77 0.42
C ILE A 289 -4.33 17.91 1.01
N ASP A 290 -5.35 17.61 1.81
CA ASP A 290 -6.28 18.59 2.38
C ASP A 290 -6.19 18.64 3.90
N GLN A 291 -5.00 18.99 4.41
CA GLN A 291 -4.69 18.97 5.84
C GLN A 291 -4.15 20.31 6.35
N ALA A 292 -4.32 21.41 5.59
CA ALA A 292 -3.77 22.72 5.97
C ALA A 292 -4.21 23.16 7.38
N GLN A 293 -5.47 22.95 7.75
CA GLN A 293 -5.98 23.27 9.09
C GLN A 293 -5.38 22.38 10.19
N VAL A 294 -5.08 21.12 9.88
CA VAL A 294 -4.43 20.19 10.81
C VAL A 294 -2.97 20.59 11.02
N VAL A 295 -2.29 20.99 9.94
CA VAL A 295 -0.94 21.56 9.99
C VAL A 295 -0.93 22.82 10.86
N ASP A 296 -1.85 23.76 10.65
CA ASP A 296 -1.98 24.95 11.50
C ASP A 296 -2.12 24.61 12.98
N ALA A 297 -2.95 23.60 13.31
CA ALA A 297 -3.19 23.20 14.69
C ALA A 297 -1.92 22.64 15.35
N TYR A 298 -1.12 21.84 14.64
CA TYR A 298 0.18 21.36 15.13
C TYR A 298 1.20 22.49 15.27
N LEU A 299 1.30 23.38 14.28
CA LEU A 299 2.25 24.50 14.31
C LEU A 299 1.93 25.47 15.46
N ALA A 300 0.65 25.79 15.68
CA ALA A 300 0.22 26.58 16.84
C ALA A 300 0.56 25.91 18.19
N GLY A 301 0.65 24.58 18.21
CA GLY A 301 1.06 23.78 19.36
C GLY A 301 2.58 23.61 19.56
N GLY A 302 3.41 24.36 18.81
CA GLY A 302 4.86 24.34 18.97
C GLY A 302 5.60 23.40 18.02
N ALA A 303 4.91 22.79 17.03
CA ALA A 303 5.53 21.84 16.10
C ALA A 303 6.42 22.49 15.02
N GLN A 304 6.44 23.82 14.90
CA GLN A 304 7.25 24.53 13.90
C GLN A 304 8.75 24.23 14.00
N ARG A 305 9.24 23.84 15.18
CA ARG A 305 10.64 23.41 15.40
C ARG A 305 11.04 22.13 14.66
N PHE A 306 10.05 21.38 14.15
CA PHE A 306 10.26 20.15 13.40
C PHE A 306 10.17 20.35 11.88
N ILE A 307 9.97 21.59 11.41
CA ILE A 307 9.97 21.86 9.97
C ILE A 307 11.38 21.59 9.44
N ASP A 308 11.49 20.60 8.56
CA ASP A 308 12.74 20.21 7.91
C ASP A 308 12.58 20.19 6.37
N ALA A 309 13.68 19.89 5.69
CA ALA A 309 13.73 19.84 4.23
C ALA A 309 12.78 18.78 3.64
N ASP A 310 12.69 17.61 4.27
CA ASP A 310 11.82 16.52 3.81
C ASP A 310 10.34 16.93 3.89
N MET A 311 9.93 17.61 4.96
CA MET A 311 8.55 18.09 5.13
C MET A 311 8.21 19.19 4.12
N VAL A 312 9.08 20.19 3.94
CA VAL A 312 8.83 21.28 3.00
C VAL A 312 8.68 20.73 1.58
N VAL A 313 9.59 19.85 1.15
CA VAL A 313 9.52 19.27 -0.19
C VAL A 313 8.33 18.32 -0.32
N ALA A 314 8.01 17.50 0.68
CA ALA A 314 6.82 16.64 0.66
C ALA A 314 5.51 17.42 0.55
N ALA A 315 5.45 18.64 1.10
CA ALA A 315 4.31 19.53 1.06
C ALA A 315 4.00 20.09 -0.33
N GLY A 316 4.94 20.04 -1.30
CA GLY A 316 4.72 20.49 -2.68
C GLY A 316 3.47 19.90 -3.35
N ARG A 317 3.04 18.72 -2.92
CA ARG A 317 1.81 18.05 -3.40
C ARG A 317 0.51 18.79 -3.02
N SER A 318 0.57 19.69 -2.04
CA SER A 318 -0.55 20.52 -1.58
C SER A 318 -0.09 21.97 -1.38
N PRO A 319 -0.44 22.87 -2.31
CA PRO A 319 -0.08 24.29 -2.19
C PRO A 319 -0.52 24.90 -0.86
N ALA A 320 -1.72 24.57 -0.39
CA ALA A 320 -2.25 25.07 0.88
C ALA A 320 -1.42 24.61 2.09
N VAL A 321 -0.96 23.35 2.12
CA VAL A 321 -0.09 22.85 3.21
C VAL A 321 1.29 23.49 3.12
N LEU A 322 1.86 23.57 1.91
CA LEU A 322 3.17 24.18 1.70
C LEU A 322 3.19 25.63 2.17
N GLU A 323 2.19 26.42 1.80
CA GLU A 323 2.06 27.82 2.24
C GLU A 323 2.08 27.96 3.77
N ARG A 324 1.47 27.02 4.51
CA ARG A 324 1.53 27.03 5.98
C ARG A 324 2.92 26.73 6.52
N LEU A 325 3.63 25.76 5.95
CA LEU A 325 5.01 25.49 6.37
C LEU A 325 5.92 26.68 6.09
N LEU A 326 5.80 27.30 4.91
CA LEU A 326 6.59 28.47 4.55
C LEU A 326 6.31 29.67 5.46
N ALA A 327 5.03 29.90 5.80
CA ALA A 327 4.64 30.96 6.75
C ALA A 327 5.24 30.80 8.14
N TRP A 328 5.60 29.57 8.52
CA TRP A 328 6.26 29.23 9.79
C TRP A 328 7.78 29.02 9.67
N GLY A 329 8.40 29.52 8.60
CA GLY A 329 9.86 29.53 8.42
C GLY A 329 10.43 28.35 7.62
N GLY A 330 9.59 27.54 6.98
CA GLY A 330 10.05 26.55 6.01
C GLY A 330 10.81 27.19 4.85
N ASN A 331 11.97 26.63 4.49
CA ASN A 331 12.76 27.13 3.36
C ASN A 331 12.35 26.44 2.06
N PRO A 332 11.79 27.13 1.05
CA PRO A 332 11.37 26.51 -0.20
C PRO A 332 12.55 25.97 -1.03
N ALA A 333 13.75 26.50 -0.84
CA ALA A 333 14.98 26.02 -1.49
C ALA A 333 15.62 24.83 -0.78
N SER A 334 14.93 24.25 0.22
CA SER A 334 15.40 23.06 0.92
C SER A 334 15.60 21.87 -0.01
N ARG A 335 16.64 21.08 0.27
CA ARG A 335 16.90 19.81 -0.40
C ARG A 335 16.88 18.68 0.62
N PRO A 336 15.99 17.68 0.47
CA PRO A 336 15.97 16.49 1.30
C PRO A 336 17.24 15.67 1.03
N VAL A 337 17.47 14.61 1.82
CA VAL A 337 18.62 13.71 1.64
C VAL A 337 18.70 13.14 0.21
N GLN A 338 17.56 12.94 -0.44
CA GLN A 338 17.46 12.41 -1.80
C GLN A 338 17.67 13.48 -2.88
N GLY A 339 17.69 14.77 -2.53
CA GLY A 339 17.94 15.87 -3.47
C GLY A 339 16.73 16.36 -4.26
N ALA A 340 15.53 15.79 -4.06
CA ALA A 340 14.31 16.28 -4.71
C ALA A 340 14.06 17.76 -4.45
N THR A 341 13.65 18.51 -5.47
CA THR A 341 13.26 19.92 -5.31
C THR A 341 11.74 20.05 -5.22
N LEU A 342 11.24 21.20 -4.75
CA LEU A 342 9.79 21.47 -4.75
C LEU A 342 9.15 21.37 -6.13
N PHE A 343 9.90 21.63 -7.21
CA PHE A 343 9.41 21.41 -8.58
C PHE A 343 9.07 19.93 -8.86
N HIS A 344 9.78 18.98 -8.25
CA HIS A 344 9.56 17.55 -8.48
C HIS A 344 8.35 17.01 -7.73
N THR A 345 8.02 17.60 -6.57
CA THR A 345 6.89 17.16 -5.75
C THR A 345 5.62 17.98 -5.99
N SER A 346 5.76 19.18 -6.56
CA SER A 346 4.63 20.02 -6.95
C SER A 346 4.09 19.57 -8.30
N ARG A 347 2.78 19.38 -8.40
CA ARG A 347 2.15 19.00 -9.67
C ARG A 347 1.89 20.25 -10.51
N LEU A 348 2.69 20.46 -11.54
CA LEU A 348 2.65 21.65 -12.41
C LEU A 348 1.48 21.57 -13.40
N LYS A 349 0.25 21.83 -12.93
CA LYS A 349 -0.95 21.75 -13.77
C LYS A 349 -1.28 23.05 -14.49
N THR A 350 -0.90 24.18 -13.89
CA THR A 350 -1.21 25.51 -14.38
C THR A 350 0.03 26.38 -14.41
N VAL A 351 0.01 27.44 -15.23
CA VAL A 351 1.09 28.44 -15.27
C VAL A 351 1.32 29.06 -13.89
N ALA A 352 0.24 29.26 -13.11
CA ALA A 352 0.32 29.79 -11.75
C ALA A 352 1.15 28.89 -10.81
N ASP A 353 1.18 27.57 -11.04
CA ASP A 353 2.00 26.66 -10.23
C ASP A 353 3.49 26.89 -10.46
N VAL A 354 3.89 27.05 -11.73
CA VAL A 354 5.29 27.35 -12.09
C VAL A 354 5.68 28.75 -11.60
N GLN A 355 4.82 29.75 -11.82
CA GLN A 355 5.05 31.12 -11.34
C GLN A 355 5.26 31.20 -9.83
N ARG A 356 4.46 30.45 -9.05
CA ARG A 356 4.59 30.40 -7.59
C ARG A 356 5.96 29.90 -7.18
N LEU A 357 6.43 28.79 -7.77
CA LEU A 357 7.72 28.19 -7.48
C LEU A 357 8.90 29.10 -7.86
N LEU A 358 8.83 29.73 -9.04
CA LEU A 358 9.82 30.72 -9.47
C LEU A 358 9.83 31.96 -8.58
N GLY A 359 8.66 32.39 -8.11
CA GLY A 359 8.52 33.50 -7.16
C GLY A 359 9.23 33.26 -5.82
N TRP A 360 9.47 32.00 -5.46
CA TRP A 360 10.30 31.61 -4.32
C TRP A 360 11.80 31.48 -4.65
N GLY A 361 12.22 31.89 -5.85
CA GLY A 361 13.62 31.87 -6.28
C GLY A 361 14.15 30.47 -6.61
N LEU A 362 13.27 29.51 -6.90
CA LEU A 362 13.68 28.16 -7.24
C LEU A 362 14.22 28.10 -8.68
N ASP A 363 15.35 27.41 -8.84
CA ASP A 363 15.95 27.18 -10.15
C ASP A 363 15.14 26.15 -10.95
N ILE A 364 14.64 26.58 -12.11
CA ILE A 364 13.82 25.77 -13.02
C ILE A 364 14.58 24.60 -13.65
N ASN A 365 15.92 24.64 -13.60
CA ASN A 365 16.80 23.59 -14.10
C ASN A 365 17.44 22.78 -12.98
N ALA A 366 17.04 23.02 -11.71
CA ALA A 366 17.59 22.30 -10.58
C ALA A 366 17.22 20.82 -10.65
N LYS A 367 18.25 19.99 -10.85
CA LYS A 367 18.11 18.54 -10.83
C LYS A 367 17.73 18.02 -9.45
N GLY A 368 16.89 16.98 -9.44
CA GLY A 368 16.46 16.33 -8.22
C GLY A 368 15.98 14.89 -8.45
N ARG A 369 15.78 14.17 -7.36
CA ARG A 369 15.37 12.76 -7.38
C ARG A 369 14.18 12.53 -6.45
N ILE A 370 13.08 12.03 -6.99
CA ILE A 370 11.83 11.79 -6.23
C ILE A 370 11.95 10.56 -5.32
N PHE A 371 12.57 9.48 -5.81
CA PHE A 371 12.77 8.23 -5.06
C PHE A 371 14.21 7.78 -5.15
N PRO A 372 14.78 7.09 -4.15
CA PRO A 372 16.19 6.69 -4.16
C PRO A 372 16.63 5.90 -5.40
N SER A 373 15.73 5.12 -5.99
CA SER A 373 15.95 4.31 -7.19
C SER A 373 15.74 5.05 -8.52
N SER A 374 15.16 6.25 -8.50
CA SER A 374 14.91 7.04 -9.71
C SER A 374 16.20 7.73 -10.17
N PRO A 375 16.38 7.94 -11.49
CA PRO A 375 17.39 8.85 -11.98
C PRO A 375 17.13 10.26 -11.46
N GLU A 376 18.19 11.07 -11.41
CA GLU A 376 18.04 12.50 -11.20
C GLU A 376 17.47 13.13 -12.49
N THR A 377 16.48 14.01 -12.36
CA THR A 377 15.81 14.64 -13.50
C THR A 377 15.66 16.14 -13.28
N THR A 378 15.41 16.86 -14.37
CA THR A 378 14.98 18.26 -14.34
C THR A 378 13.46 18.39 -14.15
N PRO A 379 12.96 19.53 -13.62
CA PRO A 379 11.54 19.85 -13.54
C PRO A 379 10.79 19.70 -14.87
N LEU A 380 11.42 20.11 -15.98
CA LEU A 380 10.82 19.99 -17.32
C LEU A 380 10.62 18.52 -17.71
N ARG A 381 11.61 17.66 -17.45
CA ARG A 381 11.52 16.22 -17.77
C ARG A 381 10.33 15.57 -17.08
N GLU A 382 10.16 15.85 -15.79
CA GLU A 382 9.02 15.36 -15.01
C GLU A 382 7.68 15.91 -15.54
N ALA A 383 7.63 17.22 -15.85
CA ALA A 383 6.43 17.88 -16.35
C ALA A 383 5.94 17.33 -17.70
N LEU A 384 6.84 16.88 -18.58
CA LEU A 384 6.46 16.32 -19.89
C LEU A 384 5.49 15.13 -19.80
N GLY A 385 5.53 14.38 -18.69
CA GLY A 385 4.66 13.23 -18.46
C GLY A 385 3.21 13.57 -18.14
N TYR A 386 2.88 14.83 -17.79
CA TYR A 386 1.53 15.18 -17.34
C TYR A 386 1.08 16.64 -17.58
N ALA A 387 1.99 17.59 -17.79
CA ALA A 387 1.67 19.01 -17.93
C ALA A 387 1.11 19.31 -19.33
N SER A 388 0.32 20.38 -19.43
CA SER A 388 -0.19 20.88 -20.71
C SER A 388 0.91 21.62 -21.48
N VAL A 389 0.75 21.73 -22.81
CA VAL A 389 1.66 22.50 -23.67
C VAL A 389 1.77 23.96 -23.20
N GLU A 390 0.70 24.56 -22.69
CA GLU A 390 0.73 25.92 -22.12
C GLU A 390 1.70 26.05 -20.94
N VAL A 391 1.71 25.06 -20.03
CA VAL A 391 2.66 25.03 -18.92
C VAL A 391 4.09 24.84 -19.42
N LEU A 392 4.28 23.94 -20.38
CA LEU A 392 5.61 23.69 -20.97
C LEU A 392 6.15 24.92 -21.70
N ASP A 393 5.31 25.63 -22.47
CA ASP A 393 5.64 26.91 -23.11
C ASP A 393 6.10 27.93 -22.08
N PHE A 394 5.36 28.07 -20.98
CA PHE A 394 5.74 28.97 -19.91
C PHE A 394 7.06 28.56 -19.24
N MET A 395 7.26 27.26 -18.96
CA MET A 395 8.52 26.76 -18.41
C MET A 395 9.72 27.07 -19.32
N LYS A 396 9.56 26.88 -20.64
CA LYS A 396 10.60 27.25 -21.62
C LYS A 396 10.87 28.76 -21.61
N GLN A 397 9.84 29.59 -21.60
CA GLN A 397 9.98 31.05 -21.52
C GLN A 397 10.69 31.49 -20.23
N ALA A 398 10.48 30.75 -19.13
CA ALA A 398 11.17 30.94 -17.85
C ALA A 398 12.61 30.39 -17.82
N GLY A 399 13.11 29.83 -18.92
CA GLY A 399 14.50 29.37 -19.05
C GLY A 399 14.72 27.88 -18.76
N ALA A 400 13.67 27.05 -18.76
CA ALA A 400 13.84 25.61 -18.71
C ALA A 400 14.63 25.09 -19.92
N ASP A 401 15.69 24.34 -19.66
CA ASP A 401 16.59 23.82 -20.69
C ASP A 401 15.98 22.59 -21.38
N ILE A 402 15.94 22.65 -22.71
CA ILE A 402 15.46 21.58 -23.60
C ILE A 402 16.65 20.87 -24.27
N GLY A 403 17.85 21.46 -24.24
CA GLY A 403 19.02 21.09 -25.05
C GLY A 403 20.20 20.46 -24.32
N GLY A 404 20.24 20.48 -22.98
CA GLY A 404 21.31 19.89 -22.18
C GLY A 404 21.47 18.38 -22.33
N GLU A 405 22.36 17.76 -21.55
CA GLU A 405 22.59 16.30 -21.60
C GLU A 405 21.30 15.48 -21.44
N GLU A 406 20.37 15.94 -20.61
CA GLU A 406 19.04 15.33 -20.45
C GLU A 406 18.08 15.64 -21.59
N GLY A 407 18.31 16.73 -22.31
CA GLY A 407 17.50 17.19 -23.44
C GLY A 407 17.38 16.15 -24.56
N LYS A 408 18.43 15.34 -24.71
CA LYS A 408 18.55 14.32 -25.76
C LYS A 408 17.55 13.17 -25.61
N GLU A 409 16.97 13.02 -24.42
CA GLU A 409 16.07 11.93 -24.06
C GLU A 409 14.60 12.34 -23.99
N LEU A 410 14.30 13.64 -24.05
CA LEU A 410 12.97 14.15 -23.68
C LEU A 410 11.83 13.61 -24.56
N LEU A 411 12.11 13.28 -25.83
CA LEU A 411 11.08 12.82 -26.76
C LEU A 411 10.44 11.48 -26.36
N TRP A 412 11.21 10.58 -25.74
CA TRP A 412 10.72 9.27 -25.31
C TRP A 412 10.22 9.24 -23.86
N GLU A 413 10.47 10.28 -23.08
CA GLU A 413 9.95 10.41 -21.70
C GLU A 413 8.44 10.57 -21.64
N THR A 414 7.83 11.11 -22.70
CA THR A 414 6.40 11.35 -22.76
C THR A 414 5.73 10.56 -23.88
N ARG A 415 4.55 10.02 -23.57
CA ARG A 415 3.62 9.42 -24.54
C ARG A 415 2.47 10.36 -24.88
N ILE A 416 2.55 11.62 -24.45
CA ILE A 416 1.57 12.66 -24.76
C ILE A 416 1.97 13.29 -26.09
N ILE A 417 1.21 12.98 -27.15
CA ILE A 417 1.47 13.44 -28.52
C ILE A 417 1.67 14.96 -28.59
N ALA A 418 0.84 15.73 -27.88
CA ALA A 418 0.97 17.19 -27.84
C ALA A 418 2.34 17.66 -27.30
N ASN A 419 2.87 16.96 -26.28
CA ASN A 419 4.14 17.31 -25.65
C ASN A 419 5.33 16.87 -26.53
N GLN A 420 5.21 15.74 -27.24
CA GLN A 420 6.20 15.32 -28.25
C GLN A 420 6.27 16.33 -29.40
N LEU A 421 5.14 16.74 -29.95
CA LEU A 421 5.07 17.78 -30.99
C LEU A 421 5.64 19.11 -30.50
N TRP A 422 5.35 19.48 -29.25
CA TRP A 422 5.91 20.67 -28.64
C TRP A 422 7.43 20.61 -28.54
N LEU A 423 8.01 19.48 -28.09
CA LEU A 423 9.47 19.28 -28.04
C LEU A 423 10.10 19.45 -29.44
N LEU A 424 9.51 18.81 -30.46
CA LEU A 424 9.99 18.90 -31.83
C LEU A 424 9.92 20.34 -32.37
N ARG A 425 8.83 21.07 -32.12
CA ARG A 425 8.72 22.48 -32.53
C ARG A 425 9.73 23.38 -31.82
N ASN A 426 10.09 23.04 -30.59
CA ASN A 426 11.01 23.81 -29.76
C ASN A 426 12.47 23.38 -29.90
N GLY A 427 12.78 22.53 -30.88
CA GLY A 427 14.17 22.20 -31.22
C GLY A 427 14.85 21.23 -30.26
N ALA A 428 14.09 20.39 -29.56
CA ALA A 428 14.67 19.36 -28.72
C ALA A 428 15.68 18.49 -29.50
N PRO A 429 16.87 18.23 -28.95
CA PRO A 429 17.88 17.42 -29.61
C PRO A 429 17.40 15.97 -29.69
N LEU A 430 17.75 15.31 -30.79
CA LEU A 430 17.50 13.88 -30.99
C LEU A 430 18.81 13.14 -30.79
N LEU A 431 18.81 12.13 -29.91
CA LEU A 431 20.00 11.34 -29.58
C LEU A 431 20.48 10.53 -30.80
N ASN A 432 19.55 9.82 -31.43
CA ASN A 432 19.70 9.24 -32.77
C ASN A 432 18.33 9.25 -33.50
N ALA A 433 18.37 9.18 -34.83
CA ALA A 433 17.17 9.14 -35.65
C ALA A 433 16.40 7.82 -35.46
N GLY A 434 17.10 6.69 -35.45
CA GLY A 434 16.52 5.35 -35.36
C GLY A 434 15.69 5.11 -34.11
N ASP A 435 16.27 5.29 -32.91
CA ASP A 435 15.57 5.13 -31.63
C ASP A 435 14.41 6.11 -31.51
N ALA A 436 14.56 7.36 -31.98
CA ALA A 436 13.49 8.34 -31.94
C ALA A 436 12.28 7.87 -32.77
N VAL A 437 12.50 7.49 -34.04
CA VAL A 437 11.43 7.04 -34.94
C VAL A 437 10.83 5.73 -34.43
N VAL A 438 11.65 4.75 -34.05
CA VAL A 438 11.19 3.44 -33.55
C VAL A 438 10.43 3.58 -32.23
N SER A 439 10.91 4.40 -31.29
CA SER A 439 10.24 4.64 -30.01
C SER A 439 8.88 5.31 -30.19
N VAL A 440 8.80 6.31 -31.06
CA VAL A 440 7.52 6.97 -31.41
C VAL A 440 6.57 5.97 -32.08
N ALA A 441 7.04 5.16 -33.03
CA ALA A 441 6.24 4.15 -33.72
C ALA A 441 5.61 3.10 -32.77
N ARG A 442 6.22 2.83 -31.61
CA ARG A 442 5.65 1.90 -30.60
C ARG A 442 4.30 2.35 -30.06
N GLN A 443 3.92 3.61 -30.24
CA GLN A 443 2.63 4.14 -29.82
C GLN A 443 1.50 3.82 -30.82
N GLY A 444 1.81 3.32 -32.02
CA GLY A 444 0.84 2.95 -33.06
C GLY A 444 0.33 4.15 -33.85
N ASP A 445 -0.89 4.05 -34.40
CA ASP A 445 -1.43 5.08 -35.31
C ASP A 445 -1.51 6.49 -34.71
N VAL A 446 -1.65 6.61 -33.39
CA VAL A 446 -1.68 7.92 -32.70
C VAL A 446 -0.36 8.68 -32.81
N ALA A 447 0.74 8.00 -33.17
CA ALA A 447 2.06 8.58 -33.31
C ALA A 447 2.29 9.30 -34.64
N LEU A 448 1.35 9.17 -35.59
CA LEU A 448 1.48 9.68 -36.95
C LEU A 448 1.89 11.17 -37.01
N PRO A 449 1.24 12.10 -36.25
CA PRO A 449 1.63 13.50 -36.29
C PRO A 449 3.08 13.75 -35.84
N VAL A 450 3.58 12.93 -34.90
CA VAL A 450 4.94 13.05 -34.38
C VAL A 450 5.96 12.58 -35.42
N LEU A 451 5.65 11.51 -36.16
CA LEU A 451 6.50 11.00 -37.23
C LEU A 451 6.49 11.92 -38.46
N GLU A 452 5.35 12.54 -38.78
CA GLU A 452 5.27 13.61 -39.78
C GLU A 452 6.19 14.77 -39.38
N ALA A 453 6.10 15.26 -38.14
CA ALA A 453 6.96 16.33 -37.64
C ALA A 453 8.46 15.96 -37.60
N LEU A 454 8.80 14.69 -37.34
CA LEU A 454 10.17 14.19 -37.44
C LEU A 454 10.65 14.21 -38.90
N HIS A 455 9.82 13.75 -39.84
CA HIS A 455 10.13 13.75 -41.26
C HIS A 455 10.31 15.17 -41.81
N GLU A 456 9.45 16.11 -41.42
CA GLU A 456 9.58 17.55 -41.76
C GLU A 456 10.89 18.16 -41.24
N ARG A 457 11.45 17.62 -40.14
CA ARG A 457 12.78 17.99 -39.61
C ARG A 457 13.94 17.28 -40.31
N GLY A 458 13.68 16.51 -41.37
CA GLY A 458 14.68 15.77 -42.13
C GLY A 458 15.17 14.49 -41.45
N VAL A 459 14.43 13.96 -40.48
CA VAL A 459 14.77 12.69 -39.82
C VAL A 459 14.43 11.53 -40.78
N ASP A 460 15.40 10.66 -41.02
CA ASP A 460 15.21 9.45 -41.81
C ASP A 460 14.29 8.46 -41.06
N LEU A 461 13.08 8.27 -41.59
CA LEU A 461 12.08 7.35 -41.05
C LEU A 461 12.45 5.87 -41.28
N GLY A 462 13.40 5.59 -42.17
CA GLY A 462 13.94 4.26 -42.43
C GLY A 462 15.05 3.85 -41.46
N ALA A 463 15.56 4.77 -40.64
CA ALA A 463 16.61 4.50 -39.67
C ALA A 463 16.17 3.43 -38.65
N THR A 464 17.11 2.59 -38.24
CA THR A 464 16.88 1.52 -37.27
C THR A 464 17.47 1.87 -35.90
N ASP A 465 16.84 1.35 -34.85
CA ASP A 465 17.35 1.50 -33.48
C ASP A 465 18.64 0.69 -33.25
N GLU A 466 19.26 0.77 -32.07
CA GLU A 466 20.49 0.02 -31.75
C GLU A 466 20.35 -1.51 -31.89
N ARG A 467 19.11 -2.02 -31.84
CA ARG A 467 18.80 -3.44 -32.05
C ARG A 467 18.45 -3.72 -33.52
N GLY A 468 18.62 -2.77 -34.43
CA GLY A 468 18.30 -2.90 -35.84
C GLY A 468 16.79 -2.94 -36.13
N MET A 469 15.92 -2.67 -35.16
CA MET A 469 14.48 -2.65 -35.39
C MET A 469 14.09 -1.46 -36.25
N SER A 470 13.14 -1.64 -37.16
CA SER A 470 12.62 -0.56 -37.99
C SER A 470 11.25 -0.09 -37.52
N ALA A 471 10.93 1.19 -37.78
CA ALA A 471 9.63 1.74 -37.46
C ALA A 471 8.48 1.01 -38.18
N LEU A 472 8.72 0.56 -39.42
CA LEU A 472 7.76 -0.24 -40.18
C LEU A 472 7.48 -1.59 -39.52
N GLY A 473 8.53 -2.30 -39.05
CA GLY A 473 8.36 -3.56 -38.31
C GLY A 473 7.54 -3.36 -37.04
N VAL A 474 7.83 -2.31 -36.26
CA VAL A 474 7.06 -1.98 -35.06
C VAL A 474 5.61 -1.61 -35.40
N ALA A 475 5.36 -0.87 -36.48
CA ALA A 475 4.00 -0.51 -36.89
C ALA A 475 3.14 -1.75 -37.24
N ILE A 476 3.76 -2.75 -37.88
CA ILE A 476 3.11 -4.03 -38.20
C ILE A 476 2.75 -4.77 -36.90
N GLU A 477 3.71 -4.95 -35.98
CA GLU A 477 3.47 -5.62 -34.68
C GLU A 477 2.42 -4.91 -33.79
N ARG A 478 2.26 -3.60 -33.97
CA ARG A 478 1.24 -2.79 -33.27
C ARG A 478 -0.13 -2.79 -33.94
N TYR A 479 -0.30 -3.50 -35.06
CA TYR A 479 -1.54 -3.49 -35.85
C TYR A 479 -1.94 -2.06 -36.23
N ALA A 480 -0.98 -1.25 -36.69
CA ALA A 480 -1.15 0.18 -36.97
C ALA A 480 -1.19 0.47 -38.49
N PRO A 481 -2.32 0.23 -39.19
CA PRO A 481 -2.39 0.35 -40.64
C PRO A 481 -2.18 1.76 -41.19
N ALA A 482 -2.59 2.80 -40.46
CA ALA A 482 -2.37 4.19 -40.90
C ALA A 482 -0.88 4.52 -40.85
N LEU A 483 -0.21 4.08 -39.79
CA LEU A 483 1.23 4.23 -39.65
C LEU A 483 2.00 3.43 -40.72
N VAL A 484 1.62 2.17 -40.99
CA VAL A 484 2.21 1.36 -42.07
C VAL A 484 2.05 2.07 -43.42
N ARG A 485 0.84 2.55 -43.73
CA ARG A 485 0.56 3.27 -44.99
C ARG A 485 1.46 4.48 -45.14
N PHE A 486 1.60 5.28 -44.09
CA PHE A 486 2.45 6.46 -44.11
C PHE A 486 3.91 6.09 -44.34
N LEU A 487 4.48 5.17 -43.55
CA LEU A 487 5.88 4.76 -43.67
C LEU A 487 6.20 4.20 -45.06
N VAL A 488 5.32 3.36 -45.62
CA VAL A 488 5.47 2.83 -46.98
C VAL A 488 5.41 3.94 -48.03
N ALA A 489 4.51 4.91 -47.87
CA ALA A 489 4.43 6.07 -48.77
C ALA A 489 5.67 6.96 -48.70
N GLN A 490 6.37 6.99 -47.55
CA GLN A 490 7.66 7.67 -47.39
C GLN A 490 8.85 6.88 -47.95
N GLY A 491 8.62 5.71 -48.58
CA GLY A 491 9.67 4.94 -49.24
C GLY A 491 10.62 4.21 -48.29
N VAL A 492 10.21 3.93 -47.04
CA VAL A 492 11.07 3.17 -46.11
C VAL A 492 11.27 1.72 -46.59
N SER A 493 12.41 1.12 -46.21
CA SER A 493 12.74 -0.27 -46.56
C SER A 493 11.63 -1.23 -46.12
N LEU A 494 11.20 -2.10 -47.04
CA LEU A 494 10.28 -3.21 -46.76
C LEU A 494 11.00 -4.43 -46.16
N GLN A 495 12.33 -4.38 -46.00
CA GLN A 495 13.06 -5.36 -45.20
C GLN A 495 13.09 -4.86 -43.75
N VAL A 496 12.35 -5.54 -42.88
CA VAL A 496 12.11 -5.10 -41.51
C VAL A 496 12.68 -6.09 -40.51
N ARG A 497 13.05 -5.59 -39.34
CA ARG A 497 13.37 -6.40 -38.17
C ARG A 497 12.44 -5.98 -37.04
N THR A 498 11.90 -6.96 -36.34
CA THR A 498 10.91 -6.79 -35.27
C THR A 498 11.51 -7.16 -33.91
N TRP A 499 10.71 -7.10 -32.85
CA TRP A 499 11.15 -7.59 -31.55
C TRP A 499 11.17 -9.12 -31.46
N GLN A 500 10.34 -9.80 -32.28
CA GLN A 500 10.26 -11.26 -32.32
C GLN A 500 11.35 -11.89 -33.21
N ASP A 501 11.88 -11.15 -34.18
CA ASP A 501 12.80 -11.66 -35.18
C ASP A 501 14.25 -11.22 -34.95
N ALA A 502 15.18 -12.17 -35.02
CA ALA A 502 16.61 -11.89 -34.98
C ALA A 502 17.17 -11.39 -36.33
N ALA A 503 16.51 -11.73 -37.44
CA ALA A 503 16.91 -11.41 -38.81
C ALA A 503 15.95 -10.43 -39.48
N PHE A 504 16.44 -9.75 -40.52
CA PHE A 504 15.57 -8.96 -41.40
C PHE A 504 14.70 -9.89 -42.24
N ARG A 505 13.42 -9.56 -42.35
CA ARG A 505 12.42 -10.29 -43.13
C ARG A 505 11.59 -9.31 -43.98
N PRO A 506 10.99 -9.77 -45.09
CA PRO A 506 10.01 -8.97 -45.82
C PRO A 506 8.85 -8.55 -44.92
N ALA A 507 8.47 -7.27 -44.98
CA ALA A 507 7.36 -6.70 -44.20
C ALA A 507 6.04 -7.46 -44.41
N LEU A 508 5.81 -7.94 -45.64
CA LEU A 508 4.62 -8.72 -45.97
C LEU A 508 4.57 -10.04 -45.20
N GLU A 509 5.69 -10.75 -45.13
CA GLU A 509 5.81 -12.03 -44.40
C GLU A 509 5.58 -11.83 -42.89
N VAL A 510 6.17 -10.77 -42.32
CA VAL A 510 5.93 -10.39 -40.92
C VAL A 510 4.45 -10.07 -40.65
N ALA A 511 3.77 -9.41 -41.60
CA ALA A 511 2.35 -9.10 -41.48
C ALA A 511 1.45 -10.35 -41.61
N GLU A 512 1.82 -11.34 -42.42
CA GLU A 512 1.11 -12.62 -42.56
C GLU A 512 1.16 -13.42 -41.25
N ASP A 513 2.30 -13.38 -40.57
CA ASP A 513 2.56 -14.07 -39.30
C ASP A 513 1.85 -13.44 -38.08
N LEU A 514 1.27 -12.24 -38.21
CA LEU A 514 0.56 -11.59 -37.12
C LEU A 514 -0.57 -12.48 -36.57
N SER A 515 -0.52 -12.76 -35.26
CA SER A 515 -1.55 -13.56 -34.60
C SER A 515 -2.87 -12.81 -34.48
N GLU A 516 -3.96 -13.44 -34.83
CA GLU A 516 -5.30 -12.83 -34.77
C GLU A 516 -5.97 -13.09 -33.42
N VAL A 517 -5.30 -13.86 -32.57
CA VAL A 517 -5.79 -14.37 -31.29
C VAL A 517 -5.25 -13.52 -30.15
N VAL A 518 -6.15 -13.09 -29.26
CA VAL A 518 -5.76 -12.50 -27.97
C VAL A 518 -5.79 -13.59 -26.90
N PRO A 519 -4.70 -13.81 -26.14
CA PRO A 519 -4.74 -14.65 -24.95
C PRO A 519 -5.76 -14.06 -23.97
N GLN A 520 -6.86 -14.76 -23.69
CA GLN A 520 -7.78 -14.31 -22.63
C GLN A 520 -7.09 -14.50 -21.27
N LEU A 521 -6.56 -13.42 -20.70
CA LEU A 521 -6.26 -13.36 -19.28
C LEU A 521 -7.55 -13.06 -18.52
N ALA A 522 -8.23 -14.11 -18.04
CA ALA A 522 -9.29 -13.95 -17.05
C ALA A 522 -8.65 -13.61 -15.69
N CYS A 523 -8.35 -12.34 -15.48
CA CYS A 523 -8.00 -11.86 -14.16
C CYS A 523 -9.30 -11.55 -13.41
N MET A 524 -9.73 -12.45 -12.54
CA MET A 524 -10.73 -12.11 -11.51
C MET A 524 -10.14 -10.99 -10.65
N SER A 525 -10.96 -9.98 -10.34
CA SER A 525 -10.53 -8.66 -9.85
C SER A 525 -9.59 -8.64 -8.65
N HIS A 526 -9.42 -9.73 -7.89
CA HIS A 526 -8.39 -9.85 -6.84
C HIS A 526 -7.87 -11.29 -6.71
N GLY A 527 -6.92 -11.69 -7.57
CA GLY A 527 -6.15 -12.95 -7.47
C GLY A 527 -5.13 -13.11 -8.61
N PRO A 528 -4.10 -13.98 -8.47
CA PRO A 528 -3.14 -14.21 -9.55
C PRO A 528 -3.86 -14.84 -10.74
N CYS A 529 -3.62 -14.31 -11.93
CA CYS A 529 -4.28 -14.79 -13.15
C CYS A 529 -3.83 -16.24 -13.40
N HIS A 530 -4.75 -17.19 -13.25
CA HIS A 530 -4.50 -18.57 -13.64
C HIS A 530 -4.76 -18.72 -15.15
N ALA A 531 -3.87 -19.45 -15.83
CA ALA A 531 -4.08 -19.85 -17.21
C ALA A 531 -5.35 -20.73 -17.28
N VAL A 532 -6.43 -20.17 -17.79
CA VAL A 532 -7.64 -20.93 -18.15
C VAL A 532 -7.32 -21.69 -19.44
N PRO A 533 -7.75 -22.95 -19.62
CA PRO A 533 -7.60 -23.64 -20.89
C PRO A 533 -8.33 -22.84 -21.98
N PHE A 534 -7.57 -22.36 -22.94
CA PHE A 534 -7.90 -21.29 -23.88
C PHE A 534 -9.14 -21.57 -24.74
N LEU A 535 -10.13 -20.67 -24.70
CA LEU A 535 -10.80 -20.26 -25.93
C LEU A 535 -9.99 -19.07 -26.46
N SER A 536 -9.06 -19.35 -27.38
CA SER A 536 -8.42 -18.35 -28.21
C SER A 536 -9.50 -17.67 -29.06
N VAL A 537 -9.94 -16.49 -28.65
CA VAL A 537 -10.91 -15.71 -29.43
C VAL A 537 -10.15 -14.85 -30.43
N VAL A 538 -10.50 -15.00 -31.70
CA VAL A 538 -10.06 -14.08 -32.77
C VAL A 538 -10.58 -12.69 -32.42
N ASP A 539 -9.69 -11.71 -32.30
CA ASP A 539 -10.05 -10.31 -32.12
C ASP A 539 -10.42 -9.71 -33.48
N PRO A 540 -11.71 -9.40 -33.75
CA PRO A 540 -12.14 -8.93 -35.06
C PRO A 540 -11.51 -7.57 -35.45
N GLU A 541 -11.10 -6.76 -34.47
CA GLU A 541 -10.43 -5.49 -34.72
C GLU A 541 -9.00 -5.72 -35.17
N ARG A 542 -8.25 -6.60 -34.48
CA ARG A 542 -6.91 -7.03 -34.92
C ARG A 542 -6.94 -7.69 -36.29
N GLN A 543 -7.91 -8.56 -36.55
CA GLN A 543 -8.10 -9.17 -37.87
C GLN A 543 -8.24 -8.12 -38.96
N ARG A 544 -9.12 -7.13 -38.74
CA ARG A 544 -9.38 -6.07 -39.71
C ARG A 544 -8.11 -5.27 -39.98
N LYS A 545 -7.39 -4.89 -38.92
CA LYS A 545 -6.13 -4.13 -39.03
C LYS A 545 -5.05 -4.93 -39.75
N LYS A 546 -4.89 -6.22 -39.43
CA LYS A 546 -3.98 -7.13 -40.15
C LYS A 546 -4.32 -7.19 -41.65
N ASN A 547 -5.58 -7.43 -42.00
CA ASN A 547 -6.02 -7.49 -43.40
C ASN A 547 -5.74 -6.17 -44.14
N GLU A 548 -5.91 -5.02 -43.47
CA GLU A 548 -5.57 -3.73 -44.06
C GLU A 548 -4.06 -3.56 -44.29
N ILE A 549 -3.22 -3.97 -43.33
CA ILE A 549 -1.76 -3.96 -43.46
C ILE A 549 -1.33 -4.85 -44.65
N LEU A 550 -1.87 -6.07 -44.76
CA LEU A 550 -1.59 -6.96 -45.89
C LEU A 550 -1.94 -6.33 -47.23
N ARG A 551 -3.09 -5.65 -47.31
CA ARG A 551 -3.51 -4.94 -48.52
C ARG A 551 -2.56 -3.78 -48.87
N ILE A 552 -2.07 -3.04 -47.87
CA ILE A 552 -1.12 -1.94 -48.08
C ILE A 552 0.20 -2.49 -48.64
N LEU A 553 0.76 -3.52 -48.02
CA LEU A 553 2.06 -4.08 -48.38
C LEU A 553 2.01 -4.84 -49.71
N GLY A 554 0.93 -5.59 -49.97
CA GLY A 554 0.74 -6.31 -51.23
C GLY A 554 0.64 -5.39 -52.45
N ALA A 555 0.08 -4.18 -52.29
CA ALA A 555 -0.03 -3.20 -53.36
C ALA A 555 1.33 -2.61 -53.80
N VAL A 556 2.38 -2.74 -52.98
CA VAL A 556 3.73 -2.22 -53.28
C VAL A 556 4.67 -3.34 -53.75
N ALA A 557 4.34 -4.59 -53.45
CA ALA A 557 5.07 -5.77 -53.93
C ALA A 557 4.67 -6.22 -55.34
N SER A 558 3.56 -5.69 -55.87
CA SER A 558 3.05 -5.89 -57.23
C SER A 558 3.57 -4.82 -58.17
#